data_AF-A0ABD0WB47-F1
#
_entry.id   AF-A0ABD0WB47-F1
#
_cell.length_a   1.000
_cell.length_b   1.000
_cell.length_c   1.000
_cell.angle_alpha   90.00
_cell.angle_beta   90.00
_cell.angle_gamma   90.00
#
_symmetry.space_group_name_H-M   'P 1'
#
loop_
_entity.id
_entity.type
_entity.pdbx_description
1 polymer ?
#
loop_
_entity_poly.entity_id
_entity_poly.type
_entity_poly.pdbx_seq_one_letter_code
_entity_poly.pdbx_strand_id
1 'polypeptide(L)'
;MKMSGFLSVLLVTSATLLFTAKGQSNYDMLSEGQKKYVDMVIRYANDNVKFGHKQLNKEHLNFQRIQKSVINSQEVQIDLFLKATSCPRATQGSEHKHRSDCTFIKNNRPFINCVVCHKDFTSTNAFIDCIRHQDVKTREDIRKKNVHHQVIENLKVFCNNC
;
A
#
# COMPACT_ATOMS: atom_id res chain seq x y z
N MET A 1 36.91 30.93 -33.53
CA MET A 1 36.45 29.78 -32.71
C MET A 1 34.92 29.70 -32.84
N LYS A 2 34.39 28.68 -33.53
CA LYS A 2 32.93 28.43 -33.65
C LYS A 2 32.59 27.20 -32.82
N MET A 3 32.01 27.41 -31.64
CA MET A 3 31.46 26.35 -30.80
C MET A 3 29.94 26.52 -30.78
N SER A 4 29.29 26.19 -31.90
CA SER A 4 27.85 26.42 -32.13
C SER A 4 27.18 25.17 -32.73
N GLY A 5 27.58 23.99 -32.24
CA GLY A 5 27.00 22.72 -32.70
C GLY A 5 26.59 21.77 -31.57
N PHE A 6 27.15 21.93 -30.37
CA PHE A 6 26.91 20.99 -29.27
C PHE A 6 25.77 21.40 -28.33
N LEU A 7 25.31 22.65 -28.38
CA LEU A 7 24.26 23.12 -27.47
C LEU A 7 22.86 22.60 -27.84
N SER A 8 22.60 22.35 -29.12
CA SER A 8 21.27 21.91 -29.60
C SER A 8 21.01 20.42 -29.38
N VAL A 9 22.06 19.60 -29.29
CA VAL A 9 21.92 18.14 -29.06
C VAL A 9 21.66 17.84 -27.57
N LEU A 10 22.09 18.70 -26.66
CA LEU A 10 21.91 18.54 -25.21
C LEU A 10 20.51 18.89 -24.70
N LEU A 11 19.70 19.59 -25.49
CA LEU A 11 18.36 20.05 -25.08
C LEU A 11 17.22 19.06 -25.43
N VAL A 12 17.47 18.01 -26.21
CA VAL A 12 16.40 17.10 -26.69
C VAL A 12 16.37 15.76 -25.97
N THR A 13 17.38 15.39 -25.18
CA THR A 13 17.44 14.07 -24.51
C THR A 13 17.18 14.09 -23.00
N SER A 14 16.95 15.26 -22.38
CA SER A 14 16.74 15.38 -20.94
C SER A 14 15.26 15.45 -20.51
N ALA A 15 14.31 15.46 -21.45
CA ALA A 15 12.88 15.56 -21.15
C ALA A 15 12.21 14.21 -20.79
N THR A 16 12.87 13.07 -20.99
CA THR A 16 12.24 11.74 -20.84
C THR A 16 12.47 11.04 -19.50
N LEU A 17 13.26 11.60 -18.56
CA LEU A 17 13.63 10.90 -17.33
C LEU A 17 13.26 11.62 -16.01
N LEU A 18 12.55 12.75 -16.07
CA LEU A 18 12.11 13.47 -14.86
C LEU A 18 10.76 12.99 -14.30
N PHE A 19 10.44 11.71 -14.43
CA PHE A 19 9.48 11.06 -13.52
C PHE A 19 10.24 10.43 -12.36
N THR A 20 10.88 11.28 -11.55
CA THR A 20 11.26 10.86 -10.19
C THR A 20 9.99 10.79 -9.36
N ALA A 21 9.27 9.68 -9.51
CA ALA A 21 8.19 9.27 -8.63
C ALA A 21 8.80 8.97 -7.25
N LYS A 22 9.07 10.02 -6.47
CA LYS A 22 9.77 10.02 -5.17
C LYS A 22 9.08 9.21 -4.05
N GLY A 23 8.24 8.24 -4.38
CA GLY A 23 7.68 7.28 -3.42
C GLY A 23 7.25 5.93 -4.02
N GLN A 24 7.31 5.75 -5.34
CA GLN A 24 6.69 4.62 -6.05
C GLN A 24 7.65 3.46 -6.36
N SER A 25 8.96 3.72 -6.34
CA SER A 25 10.01 2.75 -6.73
C SER A 25 10.08 1.50 -5.85
N ASN A 26 9.38 1.47 -4.72
CA ASN A 26 9.42 0.36 -3.78
C ASN A 26 8.68 -0.88 -4.30
N TYR A 27 7.70 -0.73 -5.19
CA TYR A 27 6.91 -1.86 -5.68
C TYR A 27 7.70 -2.76 -6.63
N ASP A 28 8.46 -2.15 -7.55
CA ASP A 28 9.22 -2.89 -8.57
C ASP A 28 10.36 -3.72 -7.97
N MET A 29 10.82 -3.34 -6.77
CA MET A 29 11.84 -4.05 -5.99
C MET A 29 11.31 -5.26 -5.23
N LEU A 30 9.99 -5.47 -5.20
CA LEU A 30 9.38 -6.61 -4.50
C LEU A 30 9.58 -7.91 -5.28
N SER A 31 9.65 -9.04 -4.57
CA SER A 31 9.57 -10.35 -5.20
C SER A 31 8.17 -10.57 -5.79
N GLU A 32 8.04 -11.45 -6.79
CA GLU A 32 6.73 -11.76 -7.40
C GLU A 32 5.71 -12.28 -6.38
N GLY A 33 6.17 -13.04 -5.38
CA GLY A 33 5.33 -13.45 -4.25
C GLY A 33 4.81 -12.27 -3.43
N GLN A 34 5.68 -11.30 -3.10
CA GLN A 34 5.27 -10.08 -2.40
C GLN A 34 4.30 -9.24 -3.24
N LYS A 35 4.58 -9.04 -4.53
CA LYS A 35 3.72 -8.30 -5.47
C LYS A 35 2.30 -8.87 -5.51
N LYS A 36 2.16 -10.19 -5.63
CA LYS A 36 0.86 -10.88 -5.61
C LYS A 36 0.01 -10.49 -4.39
N TYR A 37 0.60 -10.53 -3.20
CA TYR A 37 -0.12 -10.20 -1.96
C TYR A 37 -0.35 -8.70 -1.81
N VAL A 38 0.59 -7.86 -2.23
CA VAL A 38 0.40 -6.40 -2.27
C VAL A 38 -0.77 -6.01 -3.17
N ASP A 39 -0.85 -6.55 -4.39
CA ASP A 39 -1.95 -6.29 -5.31
C ASP A 39 -3.30 -6.77 -4.75
N MET A 40 -3.30 -7.92 -4.05
CA MET A 40 -4.49 -8.42 -3.36
C MET A 40 -4.98 -7.46 -2.27
N VAL A 41 -4.04 -6.90 -1.49
CA VAL A 41 -4.35 -5.92 -0.45
C VAL A 41 -4.81 -4.58 -1.03
N ILE A 42 -4.20 -4.12 -2.13
CA ILE A 42 -4.64 -2.93 -2.86
C ILE A 42 -6.09 -3.10 -3.32
N ARG A 43 -6.42 -4.25 -3.94
CA ARG A 43 -7.78 -4.58 -4.34
C ARG A 43 -8.73 -4.53 -3.16
N TYR A 44 -8.44 -5.30 -2.12
CA TYR A 44 -9.28 -5.36 -0.93
C TYR A 44 -9.53 -3.97 -0.32
N ALA A 45 -8.50 -3.15 -0.18
CA ALA A 45 -8.59 -1.81 0.39
C ALA A 45 -9.45 -0.86 -0.46
N ASN A 46 -9.27 -0.90 -1.78
CA ASN A 46 -10.04 -0.09 -2.73
C ASN A 46 -11.46 -0.62 -2.97
N ASP A 47 -11.78 -1.87 -2.63
CA ASP A 47 -13.15 -2.41 -2.76
C ASP A 47 -13.94 -2.19 -1.47
N ASN A 48 -13.35 -2.54 -0.33
CA ASN A 48 -14.12 -2.75 0.89
C ASN A 48 -14.08 -1.56 1.83
N VAL A 49 -13.02 -0.75 1.80
CA VAL A 49 -12.77 0.05 3.00
C VAL A 49 -13.40 1.43 2.94
N LYS A 50 -14.23 1.68 3.96
CA LYS A 50 -14.80 2.98 4.35
C LYS A 50 -14.01 3.52 5.55
N PHE A 51 -12.85 4.13 5.32
CA PHE A 51 -11.93 4.62 6.37
C PHE A 51 -12.45 5.85 7.17
N GLY A 52 -13.76 5.98 7.37
CA GLY A 52 -14.40 7.08 8.13
C GLY A 52 -14.24 8.48 7.53
N HIS A 53 -13.31 8.71 6.61
CA HIS A 53 -13.03 9.99 5.97
C HIS A 53 -13.57 9.98 4.54
N LYS A 54 -14.65 10.74 4.28
CA LYS A 54 -15.32 10.80 2.96
C LYS A 54 -14.35 11.04 1.79
N GLN A 55 -13.22 11.72 2.03
CA GLN A 55 -12.24 12.02 0.97
C GLN A 55 -11.38 10.81 0.59
N LEU A 56 -11.04 9.91 1.54
CA LEU A 56 -10.31 8.67 1.22
C LEU A 56 -11.17 7.71 0.37
N ASN A 57 -12.49 7.87 0.40
CA ASN A 57 -13.41 7.05 -0.39
C ASN A 57 -13.39 7.38 -1.89
N LYS A 58 -12.72 8.46 -2.31
CA LYS A 58 -12.61 8.87 -3.71
C LYS A 58 -11.22 8.68 -4.31
N GLU A 59 -10.23 8.41 -3.47
CA GLU A 59 -8.81 8.35 -3.84
C GLU A 59 -8.39 6.88 -3.99
N HIS A 60 -7.58 6.56 -4.99
CA HIS A 60 -6.97 5.23 -5.10
C HIS A 60 -5.88 5.08 -4.06
N LEU A 61 -5.95 3.99 -3.30
CA LEU A 61 -4.93 3.60 -2.33
C LEU A 61 -3.88 2.73 -3.03
N ASN A 62 -2.61 3.12 -2.91
CA ASN A 62 -1.51 2.42 -3.54
C ASN A 62 -0.43 2.02 -2.55
N PHE A 63 0.40 1.04 -2.92
CA PHE A 63 1.50 0.51 -2.11
C PHE A 63 2.57 1.56 -1.82
N GLN A 64 2.84 1.79 -0.54
CA GLN A 64 3.93 2.65 -0.08
C GLN A 64 5.17 1.86 0.33
N ARG A 65 5.01 0.88 1.25
CA ARG A 65 6.10 0.06 1.77
C ARG A 65 5.58 -1.18 2.50
N ILE A 66 6.40 -2.23 2.57
CA ILE A 66 6.25 -3.35 3.50
C ILE A 66 6.90 -2.95 4.83
N GLN A 67 6.23 -3.18 5.95
CA GLN A 67 6.79 -3.04 7.29
C GLN A 67 7.41 -4.36 7.78
N LYS A 68 6.73 -5.48 7.52
CA LYS A 68 7.22 -6.83 7.83
C LYS A 68 6.67 -7.80 6.81
N SER A 69 7.47 -8.76 6.36
CA SER A 69 7.01 -9.86 5.53
C SER A 69 7.65 -11.18 5.96
N VAL A 70 6.81 -12.21 6.08
CA VAL A 70 7.21 -13.61 6.14
C VAL A 70 6.46 -14.32 5.02
N ILE A 71 7.18 -14.95 4.11
CA ILE A 71 6.62 -15.73 3.01
C ILE A 71 7.46 -16.99 2.91
N ASN A 72 6.87 -18.13 3.24
CA ASN A 72 7.49 -19.44 3.10
C ASN A 72 6.41 -20.49 2.75
N SER A 73 6.81 -21.75 2.68
CA SER A 73 5.92 -22.87 2.35
C SER A 73 4.99 -23.28 3.49
N GLN A 74 4.93 -22.55 4.59
CA GLN A 74 4.08 -22.84 5.76
C GLN A 74 3.16 -21.67 6.09
N GLU A 75 3.62 -20.43 5.87
CA GLU A 75 2.88 -19.23 6.20
C GLU A 75 3.17 -18.07 5.24
N VAL A 76 2.15 -17.25 5.06
CA VAL A 76 2.30 -15.88 4.56
C VAL A 76 1.78 -14.93 5.61
N GLN A 77 2.59 -13.92 5.92
CA GLN A 77 2.19 -12.78 6.74
C GLN A 77 2.90 -11.54 6.23
N ILE A 78 2.13 -10.55 5.77
CA ILE A 78 2.68 -9.26 5.33
C ILE A 78 1.93 -8.13 6.04
N ASP A 79 2.68 -7.29 6.74
CA ASP A 79 2.26 -5.99 7.29
C ASP A 79 2.78 -4.91 6.34
N LEU A 80 1.88 -4.13 5.75
CA LEU A 80 2.23 -3.14 4.74
C LEU A 80 1.40 -1.87 4.88
N PHE A 81 1.96 -0.79 4.34
CA PHE A 81 1.27 0.49 4.28
C PHE A 81 0.81 0.80 2.86
N LEU A 82 -0.45 1.21 2.75
CA LEU A 82 -0.98 1.92 1.60
C LEU A 82 -1.07 3.41 1.88
N LYS A 83 -1.07 4.21 0.81
CA LYS A 83 -1.28 5.66 0.86
C LYS A 83 -2.17 6.12 -0.29
N ALA A 84 -2.99 7.13 -0.02
CA ALA A 84 -3.83 7.77 -1.02
C ALA A 84 -3.01 8.47 -2.11
N THR A 85 -3.47 8.31 -3.34
CA THR A 85 -2.88 8.92 -4.54
C THR A 85 -3.82 9.93 -5.17
N SER A 86 -3.31 10.71 -6.11
CA SER A 86 -4.10 11.67 -6.90
C SER A 86 -5.08 11.01 -7.86
N CYS A 87 -4.98 9.70 -8.06
CA CYS A 87 -5.88 8.97 -8.96
C CYS A 87 -7.25 8.74 -8.32
N PRO A 88 -8.32 8.72 -9.13
CA PRO A 88 -9.64 8.26 -8.68
C PRO A 88 -9.56 6.84 -8.14
N ARG A 89 -10.37 6.53 -7.12
CA ARG A 89 -10.51 5.20 -6.55
C ARG A 89 -10.80 4.19 -7.66
N ALA A 90 -10.11 3.06 -7.59
CA ALA A 90 -10.29 1.95 -8.53
C ALA A 90 -11.74 1.44 -8.46
N THR A 91 -12.38 1.29 -9.61
CA THR A 91 -13.76 0.80 -9.69
C THR A 91 -13.91 -0.49 -10.50
N GLN A 92 -12.95 -0.83 -11.37
CA GLN A 92 -12.97 -2.07 -12.14
C GLN A 92 -11.59 -2.71 -12.36
N GLY A 93 -11.58 -4.05 -12.41
CA GLY A 93 -10.55 -4.94 -12.97
C GLY A 93 -9.09 -4.51 -12.81
N SER A 94 -8.55 -3.82 -13.82
CA SER A 94 -7.13 -3.47 -13.95
C SER A 94 -6.66 -2.34 -13.05
N GLU A 95 -7.57 -1.60 -12.41
CA GLU A 95 -7.25 -0.49 -11.51
C GLU A 95 -6.99 -0.98 -10.06
N HIS A 96 -7.34 -2.23 -9.74
CA HIS A 96 -7.23 -2.80 -8.39
C HIS A 96 -5.86 -3.41 -8.09
N LYS A 97 -4.79 -2.84 -8.64
CA LYS A 97 -3.40 -3.27 -8.44
C LYS A 97 -2.50 -2.05 -8.30
N HIS A 98 -1.21 -2.26 -8.07
CA HIS A 98 -0.25 -1.16 -8.04
C HIS A 98 -0.31 -0.31 -9.31
N ARG A 99 -0.42 1.00 -9.14
CA ARG A 99 -0.46 2.00 -10.22
C ARG A 99 0.74 2.93 -10.16
N SER A 100 1.74 2.69 -11.01
CA SER A 100 2.96 3.49 -11.04
C SER A 100 2.73 4.92 -11.56
N ASP A 101 1.66 5.13 -12.31
CA ASP A 101 1.22 6.42 -12.85
C ASP A 101 0.59 7.36 -11.80
N CYS A 102 0.20 6.82 -10.64
CA CYS A 102 -0.56 7.56 -9.62
C CYS A 102 0.32 8.19 -8.54
N THR A 103 0.49 9.51 -8.54
CA THR A 103 1.33 10.18 -7.53
C THR A 103 0.68 10.20 -6.14
N PHE A 104 1.46 9.95 -5.07
CA PHE A 104 0.96 10.12 -3.70
C PHE A 104 0.59 11.58 -3.39
N ILE A 105 -0.57 11.78 -2.75
CA ILE A 105 -0.98 13.11 -2.30
C ILE A 105 -0.04 13.55 -1.16
N LYS A 106 0.50 14.77 -1.26
CA LYS A 106 1.46 15.34 -0.28
C LYS A 106 0.83 15.76 1.06
N ASN A 107 -0.50 15.74 1.17
CA ASN A 107 -1.24 16.22 2.33
C ASN A 107 -1.11 15.26 3.53
N ASN A 108 -1.57 15.69 4.71
CA ASN A 108 -1.63 14.89 5.97
C ASN A 108 -2.62 13.70 5.92
N ARG A 109 -2.76 13.04 4.76
CA ARG A 109 -3.52 11.81 4.62
C ARG A 109 -2.85 10.71 5.46
N PRO A 110 -3.60 10.01 6.31
CA PRO A 110 -3.03 8.91 7.08
C PRO A 110 -2.59 7.80 6.15
N PHE A 111 -1.54 7.07 6.55
CA PHE A 111 -1.30 5.75 5.98
C PHE A 111 -2.45 4.82 6.34
N ILE A 112 -2.69 3.85 5.48
CA ILE A 112 -3.53 2.71 5.79
C ILE A 112 -2.60 1.55 6.10
N ASN A 113 -2.64 1.04 7.33
CA ASN A 113 -1.95 -0.19 7.67
C ASN A 113 -2.86 -1.36 7.26
N CYS A 114 -2.31 -2.29 6.50
CA CYS A 114 -2.98 -3.51 6.12
C CYS A 114 -2.13 -4.71 6.53
N VAL A 115 -2.82 -5.77 6.94
CA VAL A 115 -2.23 -7.08 7.16
C VAL A 115 -2.88 -8.07 6.21
N VAL A 116 -2.06 -8.91 5.58
CA VAL A 116 -2.51 -10.10 4.86
C VAL A 116 -1.83 -11.32 5.46
N CYS A 117 -2.60 -12.38 5.72
CA CYS A 117 -2.04 -13.65 6.17
C CYS A 117 -2.78 -14.87 5.64
N HIS A 118 -2.05 -15.98 5.59
CA HIS A 118 -2.50 -17.24 5.03
C HIS A 118 -1.79 -18.40 5.72
N LYS A 119 -2.53 -19.39 6.23
CA LYS A 119 -1.99 -20.56 6.94
C LYS A 119 -2.47 -21.91 6.40
N ASP A 120 -3.40 -21.94 5.45
CA ASP A 120 -3.91 -23.20 4.88
C ASP A 120 -3.80 -23.20 3.36
N PHE A 121 -2.80 -23.95 2.84
CA PHE A 121 -2.52 -24.14 1.41
C PHE A 121 -3.68 -24.72 0.61
N THR A 122 -4.69 -25.28 1.28
CA THR A 122 -5.88 -25.82 0.63
C THR A 122 -6.98 -24.76 0.45
N SER A 123 -6.90 -23.66 1.21
CA SER A 123 -7.82 -22.53 1.06
C SER A 123 -7.26 -21.54 0.02
N THR A 124 -8.10 -20.99 -0.84
CA THR A 124 -7.68 -19.94 -1.79
C THR A 124 -7.75 -18.53 -1.19
N ASN A 125 -8.16 -18.41 0.07
CA ASN A 125 -8.57 -17.15 0.67
C ASN A 125 -7.54 -16.70 1.70
N ALA A 126 -6.77 -15.67 1.35
CA ALA A 126 -5.96 -14.97 2.34
C ALA A 126 -6.88 -14.11 3.22
N PHE A 127 -6.61 -14.08 4.51
CA PHE A 127 -7.24 -13.12 5.40
C PHE A 127 -6.59 -11.74 5.17
N ILE A 128 -7.40 -10.71 4.97
CA ILE A 128 -6.93 -9.34 4.78
C ILE A 128 -7.75 -8.41 5.66
N ASP A 129 -7.06 -7.54 6.40
CA ASP A 129 -7.70 -6.42 7.08
C ASP A 129 -6.86 -5.15 6.94
N CYS A 130 -7.54 -4.00 6.94
CA CYS A 130 -6.94 -2.69 6.75
C CYS A 130 -7.57 -1.65 7.67
N ILE A 131 -6.73 -0.85 8.32
CA ILE A 131 -7.14 0.24 9.21
C ILE A 131 -6.29 1.50 8.97
N ARG A 132 -6.83 2.69 9.25
CA ARG A 132 -6.02 3.91 9.25
C ARG A 132 -4.94 3.80 10.32
N HIS A 133 -3.71 4.14 9.97
CA HIS A 133 -2.58 4.10 10.88
C HIS A 133 -2.78 4.96 12.13
N GLN A 134 -3.50 6.08 12.02
CA GLN A 134 -3.84 6.94 13.16
C GLN A 134 -4.86 6.32 14.12
N ASP A 135 -5.67 5.36 13.67
CA ASP A 135 -6.63 4.65 14.52
C ASP A 135 -5.99 3.44 15.22
N VAL A 136 -4.70 3.21 15.00
CA VAL A 136 -3.94 2.12 15.61
C VAL A 136 -3.67 2.48 17.06
N LYS A 137 -4.36 1.80 17.96
CA LYS A 137 -4.16 1.93 19.41
C LYS A 137 -3.07 0.98 19.88
N THR A 138 -2.19 1.47 20.75
CA THR A 138 -1.19 0.66 21.46
C THR A 138 -1.83 -0.13 22.61
N ARG A 139 -1.14 -1.15 23.18
CA ARG A 139 -1.57 -1.80 24.44
C ARG A 139 -1.93 -0.81 25.54
N GLU A 140 -1.17 0.27 25.65
CA GLU A 140 -1.36 1.28 26.68
C GLU A 140 -2.64 2.09 26.45
N ASP A 141 -2.96 2.40 25.20
CA ASP A 141 -4.20 3.09 24.81
C ASP A 141 -5.44 2.22 25.04
N ILE A 142 -5.31 0.90 24.84
CA ILE A 142 -6.37 -0.08 25.07
C ILE A 142 -6.62 -0.24 26.57
N ARG A 143 -5.58 -0.36 27.38
CA ARG A 143 -5.71 -0.47 28.85
C ARG A 143 -6.39 0.73 29.49
N LYS A 144 -6.25 1.92 28.90
CA LYS A 144 -6.83 3.17 29.41
C LYS A 144 -8.26 3.44 28.95
N LYS A 145 -8.84 2.64 28.04
CA LYS A 145 -10.20 2.85 27.52
C LYS A 145 -10.96 1.53 27.33
N ASN A 146 -12.09 1.38 28.02
CA ASN A 146 -13.10 0.33 27.77
C ASN A 146 -13.76 0.53 26.40
N VAL A 147 -13.06 0.25 25.30
CA VAL A 147 -13.57 0.50 23.94
C VAL A 147 -13.34 -0.69 23.02
N HIS A 148 -14.47 -1.17 22.48
CA HIS A 148 -14.71 -2.29 21.55
C HIS A 148 -14.06 -2.19 20.15
N HIS A 149 -13.04 -1.35 19.95
CA HIS A 149 -12.33 -1.23 18.66
C HIS A 149 -10.83 -1.37 18.91
N GLN A 150 -10.36 -2.59 18.71
CA GLN A 150 -9.05 -3.10 19.11
C GLN A 150 -8.52 -3.89 17.92
N VAL A 151 -7.74 -3.25 17.04
CA VAL A 151 -7.60 -3.77 15.67
C VAL A 151 -6.18 -4.25 15.34
N ILE A 152 -5.07 -3.51 15.49
CA ILE A 152 -3.79 -4.05 14.98
C ILE A 152 -3.11 -5.11 15.86
N GLU A 153 -3.07 -4.95 17.19
CA GLU A 153 -2.49 -6.01 18.03
C GLU A 153 -3.34 -7.28 17.99
N ASN A 154 -4.67 -7.13 17.93
CA ASN A 154 -5.57 -8.25 17.71
C ASN A 154 -5.45 -8.82 16.29
N LEU A 155 -5.12 -8.04 15.27
CA LEU A 155 -4.85 -8.54 13.91
C LEU A 155 -3.56 -9.38 13.85
N LYS A 156 -2.51 -8.95 14.55
CA LYS A 156 -1.28 -9.75 14.69
C LYS A 156 -1.54 -11.03 15.48
N VAL A 157 -2.35 -10.96 16.53
CA VAL A 157 -2.84 -12.15 17.26
C VAL A 157 -3.72 -13.03 16.36
N PHE A 158 -4.58 -12.45 15.53
CA PHE A 158 -5.41 -13.19 14.57
C PHE A 158 -4.56 -13.90 13.54
N CYS A 159 -3.54 -13.26 12.96
CA CYS A 159 -2.62 -13.93 12.03
C CYS A 159 -1.74 -14.98 12.73
N ASN A 160 -1.37 -14.80 14.00
CA ASN A 160 -0.71 -15.85 14.78
C ASN A 160 -1.64 -17.07 15.00
N ASN A 161 -2.95 -16.85 15.01
CA ASN A 161 -3.99 -17.88 15.14
C ASN A 161 -4.62 -18.31 13.79
N CYS A 162 -4.17 -17.78 12.65
CA CYS A 162 -4.61 -18.26 11.35
C CYS A 162 -4.18 -19.71 11.13
#